data_AF-A0A6G3X2L3-F1
#
_entry.id   AF-A0A6G3X2L3-F1
#
_cell.length_a   1.000
_cell.length_b   1.000
_cell.length_c   1.000
_cell.angle_alpha   90.00
_cell.angle_beta   90.00
_cell.angle_gamma   90.00
#
_symmetry.space_group_name_H-M   'P 1'
#
loop_
_entity.id
_entity.type
_entity.pdbx_description
1 polymer ?
#
loop_
_entity_poly.entity_id
_entity_poly.type
_entity_poly.pdbx_seq_one_letter_code
_entity_poly.pdbx_strand_id
1 'polypeptide(L)'
;VRVRRTNDERLEALLTGGALLLTPVTPNRPHGHEGPGDLYSTALTWAFNLSGHPAASLPAGFTGDGCPVGLQLVAARGADV
;
A
#
# COMPACT_ATOMS: atom_id res chain seq x y z
N VAL A 1 -7.70 5.35 -18.79
CA VAL A 1 -9.08 4.79 -18.82
C VAL A 1 -9.09 3.25 -18.72
N ARG A 2 -8.38 2.50 -19.58
CA ARG A 2 -8.34 1.01 -19.48
C ARG A 2 -7.59 0.47 -18.26
N VAL A 3 -6.37 0.95 -17.99
CA VAL A 3 -5.52 0.43 -16.89
C VAL A 3 -6.19 0.59 -15.53
N ARG A 4 -6.75 1.78 -15.26
CA ARG A 4 -7.50 2.07 -14.03
C ARG A 4 -8.69 1.13 -13.87
N ARG A 5 -9.51 0.97 -14.92
CA ARG A 5 -10.65 0.03 -14.89
C ARG A 5 -10.21 -1.40 -14.57
N THR A 6 -9.15 -1.90 -15.22
CA THR A 6 -8.63 -3.25 -14.93
C THR A 6 -8.12 -3.38 -13.50
N ASN A 7 -7.49 -2.34 -12.95
CA ASN A 7 -7.08 -2.32 -11.56
C ASN A 7 -8.29 -2.40 -10.62
N ASP A 8 -9.32 -1.58 -10.87
CA ASP A 8 -10.51 -1.51 -10.03
C ASP A 8 -11.28 -2.83 -10.03
N GLU A 9 -11.48 -3.44 -11.20
CA GLU A 9 -12.13 -4.76 -11.35
C GLU A 9 -11.39 -5.87 -10.58
N ARG A 10 -10.05 -5.86 -10.62
CA ARG A 10 -9.25 -6.86 -9.91
C ARG A 10 -9.26 -6.65 -8.40
N LEU A 11 -9.22 -5.40 -7.94
CA LEU A 11 -9.27 -5.09 -6.52
C LEU A 11 -10.64 -5.40 -5.92
N GLU A 12 -11.73 -5.09 -6.62
CA GLU A 12 -13.08 -5.48 -6.18
C GLU A 12 -13.22 -6.99 -6.04
N ALA A 13 -12.78 -7.75 -7.05
CA ALA A 13 -12.81 -9.21 -7.00
C ALA A 13 -11.97 -9.77 -5.85
N LEU A 14 -10.78 -9.20 -5.60
CA LEU A 14 -9.88 -9.64 -4.53
C LEU A 14 -10.43 -9.34 -3.13
N LEU A 15 -11.07 -8.19 -2.95
CA LEU A 15 -11.56 -7.69 -1.66
C LEU A 15 -13.02 -8.08 -1.36
N THR A 16 -13.64 -8.84 -2.27
CA THR A 16 -15.02 -9.32 -2.12
C THR A 16 -15.16 -10.17 -0.84
N GLY A 17 -16.27 -10.01 -0.12
CA GLY A 17 -16.56 -10.78 1.09
C GLY A 17 -15.85 -10.32 2.35
N GLY A 18 -15.28 -9.10 2.36
CA GLY A 18 -14.60 -8.53 3.53
C GLY A 18 -13.15 -8.96 3.68
N ALA A 19 -12.53 -9.46 2.61
CA ALA A 19 -11.11 -9.77 2.60
C ALA A 19 -10.26 -8.51 2.75
N LEU A 20 -9.09 -8.66 3.39
CA LEU A 20 -8.06 -7.62 3.48
C LEU A 20 -6.87 -8.01 2.62
N LEU A 21 -6.36 -7.05 1.87
CA LEU A 21 -5.06 -7.19 1.21
C LEU A 21 -3.97 -6.65 2.13
N LEU A 22 -3.00 -7.52 2.45
CA LEU A 22 -1.85 -7.22 3.28
C LEU A 22 -0.59 -7.09 2.41
N THR A 23 0.11 -5.98 2.53
CA THR A 23 1.37 -5.72 1.80
C THR A 23 2.35 -4.97 2.68
N PRO A 24 3.67 -5.00 2.41
CA PRO A 24 4.56 -4.00 2.99
C PRO A 24 4.10 -2.58 2.63
N VAL A 25 4.25 -1.62 3.55
CA VAL A 25 3.90 -0.21 3.28
C VAL A 25 4.82 0.39 2.21
N THR A 26 6.11 0.08 2.27
CA THR A 26 7.12 0.55 1.31
C THR A 26 7.95 -0.63 0.78
N PRO A 27 8.41 -0.56 -0.48
CA PRO A 27 9.30 -1.57 -1.04
C PRO A 27 10.75 -1.46 -0.53
N ASN A 28 11.12 -0.27 -0.02
CA ASN A 28 12.48 0.08 0.36
C ASN A 28 12.56 0.51 1.83
N ARG A 29 13.79 0.47 2.37
CA ARG A 29 14.13 1.04 3.67
C ARG A 29 14.00 2.57 3.66
N PRO A 30 13.90 3.21 4.85
CA PRO A 30 14.01 4.66 4.95
C PRO A 30 15.30 5.16 4.31
N HIS A 31 15.20 6.22 3.50
CA HIS A 31 16.37 6.89 2.96
C HIS A 31 16.99 7.83 4.01
N GLY A 32 18.25 8.21 3.81
CA GLY A 32 18.91 9.23 4.63
C GLY A 32 18.38 10.64 4.40
N HIS A 33 19.01 11.63 5.04
CA HIS A 33 18.63 13.05 4.91
C HIS A 33 18.80 13.61 3.48
N GLU A 34 19.67 13.01 2.68
CA GLU A 34 19.85 13.35 1.25
C GLU A 34 18.65 12.93 0.37
N GLY A 35 17.66 12.23 0.95
CA GLY A 35 16.47 11.81 0.23
C GLY A 35 16.65 10.52 -0.59
N PRO A 36 15.64 10.16 -1.39
CA PRO A 36 15.61 8.92 -2.19
C PRO A 36 16.45 8.98 -3.48
N GLY A 37 17.19 10.07 -3.73
CA GLY A 37 17.80 10.36 -5.04
C GLY A 37 16.76 10.89 -6.04
N ASP A 38 17.00 10.65 -7.33
CA ASP A 38 16.20 11.23 -8.43
C ASP A 38 14.81 10.58 -8.61
N LEU A 39 14.60 9.39 -8.06
CA LEU A 39 13.36 8.63 -8.22
C LEU A 39 12.81 8.15 -6.89
N TYR A 40 11.65 8.67 -6.52
CA TYR A 40 10.88 8.17 -5.38
C TYR A 40 9.90 7.08 -5.82
N SER A 41 9.93 5.93 -5.15
CA SER A 41 9.00 4.83 -5.43
C SER A 41 7.68 5.06 -4.73
N THR A 42 6.59 5.04 -5.50
CA THR A 42 5.20 5.00 -5.02
C THR A 42 4.58 3.62 -5.21
N ALA A 43 5.41 2.61 -5.47
CA ALA A 43 4.97 1.22 -5.55
C ALA A 43 4.28 0.83 -4.24
N LEU A 44 3.33 -0.10 -4.34
CA LEU A 44 2.50 -0.61 -3.24
C LEU A 44 1.45 0.37 -2.70
N THR A 45 1.56 1.69 -2.91
CA THR A 45 0.59 2.67 -2.37
C THR A 45 -0.22 3.39 -3.44
N TRP A 46 0.37 3.67 -4.62
CA TRP A 46 -0.31 4.38 -5.72
C TRP A 46 -1.69 3.79 -6.03
N ALA A 47 -1.79 2.47 -6.18
CA ALA A 47 -2.98 1.80 -6.71
C ALA A 47 -4.24 2.12 -5.88
N PHE A 48 -4.06 2.32 -4.58
CA PHE A 48 -5.14 2.61 -3.64
C PHE A 48 -5.52 4.08 -3.64
N ASN A 49 -4.55 4.99 -3.83
CA ASN A 49 -4.83 6.40 -4.07
C ASN A 49 -5.72 6.62 -5.31
N LEU A 50 -5.48 5.86 -6.40
CA LEU A 50 -6.31 5.97 -7.61
C LEU A 50 -7.66 5.27 -7.52
N SER A 51 -7.72 4.12 -6.84
CA SER A 51 -8.95 3.30 -6.77
C SER A 51 -9.88 3.72 -5.63
N GLY A 52 -9.40 4.55 -4.69
CA GLY A 52 -10.18 5.07 -3.57
C GLY A 52 -10.46 4.04 -2.47
N HIS A 53 -9.73 2.92 -2.44
CA HIS A 53 -9.85 1.94 -1.37
C HIS A 53 -9.23 2.49 -0.08
N PRO A 54 -9.86 2.27 1.09
CA PRO A 54 -9.25 2.61 2.37
C PRO A 54 -7.99 1.78 2.60
N ALA A 55 -6.94 2.45 3.07
CA ALA A 55 -5.67 1.84 3.39
C ALA A 55 -5.12 2.39 4.71
N ALA A 56 -4.66 1.51 5.59
CA ALA A 56 -4.03 1.87 6.86
C ALA A 56 -2.60 1.31 6.93
N SER A 57 -1.69 2.07 7.54
CA SER A 57 -0.31 1.65 7.80
C SER A 57 -0.12 1.37 9.28
N LEU A 58 0.34 0.16 9.61
CA LEU A 58 0.62 -0.25 10.99
C LEU A 58 2.12 -0.55 11.16
N PRO A 59 2.72 -0.25 12.33
CA PRO A 59 4.06 -0.74 12.66
C PRO A 59 4.10 -2.27 12.67
N ALA A 60 5.11 -2.83 12.01
CA ALA A 60 5.29 -4.29 11.87
C ALA A 60 6.65 -4.77 12.41
N GLY A 61 7.31 -3.96 13.23
CA GLY A 61 8.60 -4.27 13.85
C GLY A 61 9.78 -3.58 13.19
N PHE A 62 10.96 -4.18 13.35
CA PHE A 62 12.24 -3.62 12.90
C PHE A 62 13.06 -4.68 12.15
N THR A 63 13.87 -4.22 11.19
CA THR A 63 14.91 -5.04 10.55
C THR A 63 16.07 -5.30 11.51
N GLY A 64 17.01 -6.18 11.11
CA GLY A 64 18.18 -6.51 11.92
C GLY A 64 19.13 -5.34 12.22
N ASP A 65 19.07 -4.28 11.42
CA ASP A 65 19.78 -3.01 11.62
C ASP A 65 18.93 -1.91 12.28
N GLY A 66 17.73 -2.26 12.76
CA GLY A 66 16.87 -1.33 13.51
C GLY A 66 16.03 -0.39 12.65
N CYS A 67 15.91 -0.60 11.34
CA CYS A 67 14.99 0.19 10.52
C CYS A 67 13.53 -0.26 10.74
N PRO A 68 12.55 0.66 10.84
CA PRO A 68 11.15 0.30 11.00
C PRO A 68 10.59 -0.38 9.75
N VAL A 69 9.69 -1.34 9.95
CA VAL A 69 8.91 -2.01 8.91
C VAL A 69 7.43 -1.67 9.09
N GLY A 70 6.72 -1.38 8.00
CA GLY A 70 5.28 -1.12 8.02
C GLY A 70 4.49 -2.21 7.30
N LEU A 71 3.33 -2.55 7.84
CA LEU A 71 2.30 -3.38 7.18
C LEU A 71 1.13 -2.50 6.73
N GLN A 72 0.80 -2.57 5.45
CA GLN A 72 -0.34 -1.89 4.84
C GLN A 72 -1.52 -2.85 4.77
N LEU A 73 -2.65 -2.40 5.29
CA LEU A 73 -3.94 -3.08 5.25
C LEU A 73 -4.84 -2.33 4.28
N VAL A 74 -5.36 -3.00 3.26
CA VAL A 74 -6.31 -2.42 2.31
C VAL A 74 -7.62 -3.18 2.37
N ALA A 75 -8.71 -2.45 2.52
CA ALA A 75 -10.06 -3.01 2.59
C ALA A 75 -10.91 -2.58 1.38
N ALA A 76 -12.09 -3.19 1.24
CA ALA A 76 -13.09 -2.77 0.28
C ALA A 76 -13.53 -1.31 0.55
N ARG A 77 -13.97 -0.60 -0.49
CA ARG A 77 -14.47 0.78 -0.34
C ARG A 77 -15.66 0.83 0.62
N GLY A 78 -15.62 1.76 1.57
CA GLY A 78 -16.66 1.94 2.59
C GLY A 78 -16.65 0.89 3.70
N ALA A 79 -15.59 0.08 3.81
CA ALA A 79 -15.42 -0.87 4.92
C ALA A 79 -14.70 -0.26 6.14
N ASP A 80 -14.39 1.03 6.09
CA ASP A 80 -13.72 1.85 7.09
C ASP A 80 -14.67 2.75 7.90
N VAL A 81 -15.97 2.69 7.60
CA VAL A 81 -17.05 3.42 8.30
C VAL A 81 -17.88 2.52 9.20
#